data_AF-A0A1I4I4V2-F1
#
_entry.id   AF-A0A1I4I4V2-F1
#
_cell.length_a   1.000
_cell.length_b   1.000
_cell.length_c   1.000
_cell.angle_alpha   90.00
_cell.angle_beta   90.00
_cell.angle_gamma   90.00
#
_symmetry.space_group_name_H-M   'P 1'
#
loop_
_entity.id
_entity.type
_entity.pdbx_description
1 polymer ?
#
loop_
_entity_poly.entity_id
_entity_poly.type
_entity_poly.pdbx_seq_one_letter_code
_entity_poly.pdbx_strand_id
1 'polypeptide(L)' 'MTARPAPDVGDRAPGFRLRRTFEEDVDLDRVLERGPVVLAFYVFDFGGY' A
#
# COMPACT_ATOMS: atom_id res chain seq x y z
N MET A 1 3.34 13.95 -17.69
CA MET A 1 3.80 12.93 -16.71
C MET A 1 3.71 11.58 -17.39
N THR A 2 4.83 10.94 -17.68
CA THR A 2 4.82 9.56 -18.20
C THR A 2 4.48 8.63 -17.05
N ALA A 3 3.44 7.80 -17.22
CA ALA A 3 3.12 6.77 -16.24
C ALA A 3 4.33 5.84 -16.08
N ARG A 4 4.76 5.57 -14.84
CA ARG A 4 5.68 4.47 -14.59
C ARG A 4 4.96 3.16 -14.93
N PRO A 5 5.65 2.17 -15.52
CA PRO A 5 5.08 0.85 -15.70
C PRO A 5 4.63 0.28 -14.35
N ALA A 6 3.56 -0.53 -14.38
CA ALA A 6 3.13 -1.26 -13.20
C ALA A 6 4.27 -2.18 -12.72
N PRO A 7 4.48 -2.34 -11.39
CA PRO A 7 5.46 -3.28 -10.86
C PRO A 7 5.14 -4.72 -11.30
N ASP A 8 6.17 -5.51 -11.61
CA ASP A 8 6.06 -6.93 -11.95
C ASP A 8 6.60 -7.83 -10.83
N VAL A 9 6.42 -9.14 -10.96
CA VAL A 9 6.92 -10.13 -10.00
C VAL A 9 8.44 -10.10 -9.94
N GLY A 10 8.97 -9.93 -8.73
CA GLY A 10 10.41 -9.82 -8.47
C GLY A 10 10.92 -8.39 -8.38
N ASP A 11 10.11 -7.40 -8.82
CA ASP A 11 10.42 -6.00 -8.60
C ASP A 11 10.31 -5.64 -7.12
N ARG A 12 11.10 -4.65 -6.69
CA ARG A 12 10.88 -4.02 -5.39
C ARG A 12 9.55 -3.29 -5.42
N ALA A 13 8.66 -3.64 -4.48
CA ALA A 13 7.40 -2.92 -4.28
C ALA A 13 7.67 -1.42 -4.04
N PRO A 14 6.99 -0.50 -4.74
CA PRO A 14 7.13 0.94 -4.50
C PRO A 14 6.70 1.29 -3.08
N GLY A 15 7.58 1.96 -2.34
CA GLY A 15 7.26 2.48 -1.01
C GLY A 15 6.12 3.49 -1.06
N PHE A 16 5.31 3.51 -0.01
CA PHE A 16 4.28 4.52 0.20
C PHE A 16 4.14 4.86 1.67
N ARG A 17 3.62 6.06 1.91
CA ARG A 17 3.08 6.46 3.20
C ARG A 17 1.65 6.95 3.00
N LEU A 18 0.68 6.21 3.52
CA LEU A 18 -0.74 6.47 3.35
C LEU A 18 -1.42 6.63 4.69
N ARG A 19 -2.41 7.50 4.75
CA ARG A 19 -3.23 7.69 5.94
C ARG A 19 -4.15 6.49 6.13
N ARG A 20 -4.18 5.92 7.34
CA ARG A 20 -5.09 4.84 7.73
C ARG A 20 -6.27 5.37 8.54
N THR A 21 -6.00 6.26 9.49
CA THR A 21 -7.01 6.98 10.29
C THR A 21 -6.66 8.48 10.35
N PHE A 22 -7.40 9.32 11.08
CA PHE A 22 -7.04 10.74 11.20
C PHE A 22 -5.70 10.96 11.92
N GLU A 23 -5.32 10.05 12.81
CA GLU A 23 -4.12 10.13 13.64
C GLU A 23 -3.00 9.17 13.20
N GLU A 24 -3.32 8.16 12.40
CA GLU A 24 -2.39 7.08 12.02
C GLU A 24 -2.05 7.10 10.52
N ASP A 25 -0.75 7.04 10.23
CA ASP A 25 -0.20 6.74 8.91
C ASP A 25 0.40 5.33 8.89
N VAL A 26 0.32 4.69 7.72
CA VAL A 26 1.01 3.43 7.41
C VAL A 26 2.12 3.72 6.40
N ASP A 27 3.33 3.24 6.74
CA ASP A 27 4.54 3.31 5.91
C ASP A 27 4.95 1.89 5.50
N LEU A 28 4.93 1.59 4.20
CA LEU A 28 5.18 0.23 3.69
C LEU A 28 6.57 -0.29 4.10
N ASP A 29 7.61 0.53 4.02
CA ASP A 29 8.98 0.09 4.32
C ASP A 29 9.09 -0.35 5.79
N ARG A 30 8.44 0.36 6.71
CA ARG A 30 8.39 0.00 8.14
C ARG A 30 7.57 -1.25 8.44
N VAL A 31 6.50 -1.49 7.67
CA VAL A 31 5.69 -2.70 7.85
C VAL A 31 6.46 -3.93 7.39
N LEU A 32 7.20 -3.82 6.28
CA LEU A 32 8.03 -4.92 5.74
C LEU A 32 9.14 -5.36 6.71
N GLU A 33 9.66 -4.48 7.56
CA GLU A 33 10.61 -4.84 8.62
C GLU A 33 10.04 -5.86 9.62
N ARG A 34 8.71 -5.97 9.72
CA ARG A 34 8.01 -6.88 10.63
C ARG A 34 7.68 -8.23 10.00
N GLY A 35 7.85 -8.37 8.69
CA GLY A 35 7.61 -9.61 7.95
C GLY A 35 6.87 -9.41 6.63
N PRO A 36 6.47 -10.52 5.97
CA PRO A 36 5.74 -10.49 4.71
C PRO A 36 4.40 -9.74 4.80
N VAL A 37 4.06 -9.00 3.74
CA VAL A 37 2.85 -8.17 3.66
C VAL A 37 2.04 -8.56 2.42
N VAL A 38 0.71 -8.63 2.57
CA VAL A 38 -0.23 -8.72 1.46
C VAL A 38 -0.92 -7.38 1.28
N LEU A 39 -0.82 -6.80 0.08
CA LEU A 39 -1.51 -5.55 -0.28
C LEU A 39 -2.76 -5.89 -1.10
N ALA A 40 -3.91 -5.35 -0.70
CA ALA A 40 -5.18 -5.50 -1.40
C ALA A 40 -5.68 -4.13 -1.88
N PHE A 41 -5.75 -3.95 -3.20
CA PHE A 41 -6.32 -2.76 -3.81
C PHE A 41 -7.80 -3.03 -4.14
N TYR A 42 -8.67 -2.13 -3.71
CA TYR A 42 -10.11 -2.23 -3.97
C TYR A 42 -10.67 -0.85 -4.31
N VAL A 43 -11.77 -0.83 -5.06
CA VAL A 43 -12.33 0.42 -5.61
C VAL A 43 -13.30 1.09 -4.64
N PHE A 44 -14.02 0.30 -3.85
CA PHE A 44 -15.03 0.81 -2.92
C PHE A 44 -14.93 0.10 -1.58
N ASP A 45 -15.01 0.88 -0.50
CA ASP A 45 -15.24 0.33 0.83
C ASP A 45 -16.63 -0.31 0.90
N PHE A 46 -16.71 -1.49 1.51
CA PHE A 46 -17.99 -2.08 1.90
C PHE A 46 -18.23 -1.78 3.38
N GLY A 47 -19.10 -0.82 3.70
CA GLY A 47 -19.45 -0.51 5.09
C GLY A 47 -20.38 0.68 5.26
N GLY A 48 -21.65 0.40 5.59
CA GLY A 48 -22.69 1.40 5.85
C GLY A 48 -24.08 0.76 5.94
N TYR A 49 -24.31 -0.05 6.97
CA TYR A 49 -25.65 -0.35 7.47
C TYR A 49 -25.70 0.02 8.95
#